data_AF-A0AAV5YM78-F1
#
_entry.id   AF-A0AAV5YM78-F1
#
_cell.length_a   1.000
_cell.length_b   1.000
_cell.length_c   1.000
_cell.angle_alpha   90.00
_cell.angle_beta   90.00
_cell.angle_gamma   90.00
#
_symmetry.space_group_name_H-M   'P 1'
#
loop_
_entity.id
_entity.type
_entity.pdbx_description
1 polymer ?
#
loop_
_entity_poly.entity_id
_entity_poly.type
_entity_poly.pdbx_seq_one_letter_code
_entity_poly.pdbx_strand_id
1 'polypeptide(L)'
;MLSFADPQQAAMARAVNARVEVSEGHTVNHGRAAALVDFPGGAFPQIVIGPPGNTWDWSNATALVLPVENREAEAAVGLSIHADEADRGARTRGSLSWWAWLPPGATTTLVLPFLAADPLSMGMQFGPPIRGVPLGAHVIRKVKGAMDLRRVAAIRLVVPSPARPRRLVFGDVGLIEGSPQGREAYRGIVDRYGQYSRQTWPGKPTSFEELQAQWTEEAQQVKQWAAELPARDRFGGIPTSPPLHASGFFRTEHENGRWWLVTPEGNRFFSVGVDAIRASVGATYIQGREFMFERLPGPKDAARQHFGESDSRLTRAEAGFPGHERGGFDHGRWFNFYTANLERRHGPDWREAWRDMTLDRLGAWGFNTIGNWSEPELWDRGRIPYVMPLSINGDFARLNSGGDWGVRVPDPFDPRFAAAVEDTARAVVAPRRNDRFLIGYFVDNELAWGPGDSADPRLRYGLAYGVLALGSESAAKATFVHLLAARYGTPRRLAAAWGIHLDSWDELQSPDFKAPLPSDAHPEIAADLSRLTRTLADAYFRTVTDGLRRHDPAHLYLGSRFWTRTPEVVAACAQYCDVVSFNVYSRGVDG
;
A
#
# COMPACT_ATOMS: atom_id res chain seq x y z
N MET A 1 -15.47 -2.74 33.86
CA MET A 1 -16.78 -2.05 33.74
C MET A 1 -17.90 -3.07 33.63
N LEU A 2 -17.73 -4.16 32.89
CA LEU A 2 -18.57 -5.36 32.99
C LEU A 2 -17.70 -6.59 32.82
N SER A 3 -17.83 -7.57 33.71
CA SER A 3 -17.26 -8.91 33.56
C SER A 3 -18.36 -9.94 33.46
N PHE A 4 -18.31 -10.81 32.44
CA PHE A 4 -19.29 -11.88 32.30
C PHE A 4 -19.07 -13.03 33.29
N ALA A 5 -17.92 -13.07 33.97
CA ALA A 5 -17.66 -14.01 35.06
C ALA A 5 -18.35 -13.61 36.38
N ASP A 6 -18.78 -12.36 36.52
CA ASP A 6 -19.56 -11.88 37.67
C ASP A 6 -21.06 -11.89 37.30
N PRO A 7 -21.89 -12.73 37.93
CA PRO A 7 -23.32 -12.82 37.62
C PRO A 7 -24.09 -11.51 37.79
N GLN A 8 -23.70 -10.65 38.75
CA GLN A 8 -24.36 -9.36 38.96
C GLN A 8 -24.06 -8.40 37.81
N GLN A 9 -22.82 -8.45 37.29
CA GLN A 9 -22.41 -7.65 36.15
C GLN A 9 -22.94 -8.22 34.84
N ALA A 10 -23.00 -9.55 34.67
CA ALA A 10 -23.59 -10.19 33.51
C ALA A 10 -25.09 -9.83 33.36
N ALA A 11 -25.83 -9.71 34.47
CA ALA A 11 -27.24 -9.30 34.48
C ALA A 11 -27.48 -7.86 33.96
N MET A 12 -26.42 -7.06 33.79
CA MET A 12 -26.50 -5.73 33.16
C MET A 12 -26.74 -5.81 31.64
N ALA A 13 -26.44 -6.95 31.01
CA ALA A 13 -26.68 -7.20 29.60
C ALA A 13 -28.07 -7.79 29.37
N ARG A 14 -28.88 -7.12 28.56
CA ARG A 14 -30.25 -7.54 28.21
C ARG A 14 -30.39 -7.67 26.71
N ALA A 15 -30.96 -8.79 26.26
CA ALA A 15 -31.24 -9.00 24.86
C ALA A 15 -32.55 -8.32 24.43
N VAL A 16 -32.55 -7.72 23.25
CA VAL A 16 -33.75 -7.18 22.58
C VAL A 16 -33.77 -7.75 21.18
N ASN A 17 -34.78 -8.59 20.89
CA ASN A 17 -34.84 -9.40 19.67
C ASN A 17 -33.58 -10.26 19.44
N ALA A 18 -32.90 -10.67 20.50
CA ALA A 18 -31.72 -11.53 20.48
C ALA A 18 -31.81 -12.55 21.63
N ARG A 19 -30.88 -13.50 21.69
CA ARG A 19 -30.69 -14.39 22.85
C ARG A 19 -29.26 -14.28 23.34
N VAL A 20 -29.07 -14.20 24.65
CA VAL A 20 -27.76 -14.11 25.29
C VAL A 20 -27.62 -15.24 26.29
N GLU A 21 -26.48 -15.93 26.23
CA GLU A 21 -26.09 -16.99 27.16
C GLU A 21 -24.66 -16.72 27.62
N VAL A 22 -24.42 -16.80 28.93
CA VAL A 22 -23.05 -16.74 29.47
C VAL A 22 -22.48 -18.15 29.48
N SER A 23 -21.36 -18.33 28.79
CA SER A 23 -20.68 -19.64 28.68
C SER A 23 -19.16 -19.48 28.65
N GLU A 24 -18.44 -20.56 28.94
CA GLU A 24 -16.97 -20.63 28.95
C GLU A 24 -16.44 -21.33 27.69
N GLY A 25 -15.11 -21.34 27.52
CA GLY A 25 -14.43 -22.06 26.43
C GLY A 25 -14.28 -21.29 25.11
N HIS A 26 -14.61 -20.00 25.09
CA HIS A 26 -14.43 -19.13 23.92
C HIS A 26 -13.03 -18.53 23.86
N THR A 27 -12.63 -18.03 22.70
CA THR A 27 -11.28 -17.43 22.52
C THR A 27 -11.18 -16.09 23.25
N VAL A 28 -12.26 -15.31 23.23
CA VAL A 28 -12.39 -14.10 24.07
C VAL A 28 -12.26 -14.45 25.55
N ASN A 29 -11.78 -13.50 26.36
CA ASN A 29 -11.54 -13.68 27.80
C ASN A 29 -10.59 -14.85 28.19
N HIS A 30 -9.83 -15.39 27.23
CA HIS A 30 -8.94 -16.54 27.42
C HIS A 30 -9.64 -17.78 27.97
N GLY A 31 -10.81 -18.13 27.41
CA GLY A 31 -11.57 -19.33 27.81
C GLY A 31 -12.48 -19.12 29.02
N ARG A 32 -12.39 -17.99 29.73
CA ARG A 32 -13.30 -17.66 30.83
C ARG A 32 -14.69 -17.23 30.31
N ALA A 33 -15.65 -17.12 31.23
CA ALA A 33 -17.02 -16.74 30.94
C ALA A 33 -17.12 -15.50 30.00
N ALA A 34 -17.94 -15.64 28.98
CA ALA A 34 -18.23 -14.62 27.95
C ALA A 34 -19.69 -14.75 27.50
N ALA A 35 -20.24 -13.69 26.88
CA ALA A 35 -21.60 -13.71 26.37
C ALA A 35 -21.63 -14.25 24.93
N LEU A 36 -22.15 -15.47 24.75
CA LEU A 36 -22.55 -16.00 23.46
C LEU A 36 -23.92 -15.42 23.10
N VAL A 37 -24.04 -14.86 21.89
CA VAL A 37 -25.23 -14.12 21.47
C VAL A 37 -25.72 -14.62 20.12
N ASP A 38 -26.97 -15.08 20.10
CA ASP A 38 -27.71 -15.36 18.88
C ASP A 38 -28.50 -14.12 18.46
N PHE A 39 -28.11 -13.53 17.34
CA PHE A 39 -28.85 -12.46 16.66
C PHE A 39 -29.73 -13.10 15.57
N PRO A 40 -31.04 -13.30 15.78
CA PRO A 40 -31.92 -13.89 14.79
C PRO A 40 -32.06 -12.99 13.54
N GLY A 41 -32.52 -13.57 12.43
CA GLY A 41 -32.85 -12.79 11.25
C GLY A 41 -34.04 -11.86 11.52
N GLY A 42 -33.96 -10.61 11.07
CA GLY A 42 -35.00 -9.60 11.31
C GLY A 42 -34.45 -8.24 11.69
N ALA A 43 -35.34 -7.30 12.01
CA ALA A 43 -34.96 -5.90 12.19
C ALA A 43 -34.20 -5.67 13.53
N PHE A 44 -32.95 -5.22 13.40
CA PHE A 44 -32.08 -4.70 14.46
C PHE A 44 -32.04 -5.53 15.77
N PRO A 45 -31.76 -6.84 15.73
CA PRO A 45 -31.46 -7.60 16.94
C PRO A 45 -30.27 -6.98 17.68
N GLN A 46 -30.38 -6.86 19.01
CA GLN A 46 -29.36 -6.16 19.80
C GLN A 46 -29.21 -6.71 21.23
N ILE A 47 -28.05 -6.43 21.81
CA ILE A 47 -27.85 -6.44 23.27
C ILE A 47 -27.73 -5.00 23.76
N VAL A 48 -28.39 -4.72 24.88
CA VAL A 48 -28.29 -3.46 25.62
C VAL A 48 -27.60 -3.74 26.95
N ILE A 49 -26.49 -3.08 27.20
CA ILE A 49 -25.76 -3.14 28.47
C ILE A 49 -25.98 -1.81 29.19
N GLY A 50 -26.53 -1.84 30.40
CA GLY A 50 -26.76 -0.63 31.20
C GLY A 50 -26.23 -0.77 32.63
N PRO A 51 -25.90 0.34 33.31
CA PRO A 51 -25.49 0.32 34.71
C PRO A 51 -26.59 -0.29 35.59
N PRO A 52 -26.24 -0.90 36.74
CA PRO A 52 -27.23 -1.28 37.75
C PRO A 52 -27.92 -0.05 38.38
N GLY A 53 -27.29 1.13 38.31
CA GLY A 53 -27.87 2.44 38.66
C GLY A 53 -28.39 3.23 37.46
N ASN A 54 -28.41 4.56 37.55
CA ASN A 54 -28.94 5.42 36.46
C ASN A 54 -27.93 5.68 35.33
N THR A 55 -26.65 5.92 35.65
CA THR A 55 -25.62 6.27 34.65
C THR A 55 -24.22 5.84 35.10
N TRP A 56 -23.32 5.58 34.14
CA TRP A 56 -21.88 5.58 34.36
C TRP A 56 -21.29 6.98 34.15
N ASP A 57 -20.19 7.27 34.85
CA ASP A 57 -19.32 8.41 34.57
C ASP A 57 -18.04 7.93 33.86
N TRP A 58 -17.90 8.31 32.60
CA TRP A 58 -16.78 8.01 31.71
C TRP A 58 -15.91 9.24 31.44
N SER A 59 -15.98 10.28 32.28
CA SER A 59 -15.25 11.55 32.04
C SER A 59 -13.74 11.39 31.93
N ASN A 60 -13.18 10.41 32.63
CA ASN A 60 -11.75 10.09 32.58
C ASN A 60 -11.40 9.07 31.47
N ALA A 61 -12.41 8.50 30.82
CA ALA A 61 -12.24 7.49 29.80
C ALA A 61 -12.16 8.09 28.40
N THR A 62 -11.49 7.35 27.52
CA THR A 62 -11.08 7.82 26.20
C THR A 62 -11.49 6.88 25.09
N ALA A 63 -11.67 5.61 25.43
CA ALA A 63 -12.22 4.62 24.53
C ALA A 63 -12.94 3.52 25.32
N LEU A 64 -13.94 2.94 24.67
CA LEU A 64 -14.56 1.68 25.07
C LEU A 64 -13.77 0.50 24.49
N VAL A 65 -13.58 -0.56 25.26
CA VAL A 65 -12.88 -1.79 24.85
C VAL A 65 -13.87 -2.94 24.83
N LEU A 66 -13.95 -3.64 23.70
CA LEU A 66 -14.88 -4.74 23.47
C LEU A 66 -14.18 -5.91 22.77
N PRO A 67 -13.75 -6.95 23.50
CA PRO A 67 -13.36 -8.23 22.93
C PRO A 67 -14.56 -8.88 22.23
N VAL A 68 -14.37 -9.36 21.02
CA VAL A 68 -15.42 -9.99 20.22
C VAL A 68 -14.86 -11.13 19.37
N GLU A 69 -15.64 -12.19 19.23
CA GLU A 69 -15.39 -13.31 18.35
C GLU A 69 -16.59 -13.53 17.42
N ASN A 70 -16.31 -13.68 16.13
CA ASN A 70 -17.30 -14.07 15.13
C ASN A 70 -17.32 -15.59 14.97
N ARG A 71 -18.44 -16.23 15.30
CA ARG A 71 -18.61 -17.70 15.23
C ARG A 71 -19.11 -18.19 13.87
N GLU A 72 -19.33 -17.28 12.93
CA GLU A 72 -19.70 -17.64 11.57
C GLU A 72 -18.47 -18.16 10.81
N ALA A 73 -18.58 -19.33 10.17
CA ALA A 73 -17.48 -19.95 9.43
C ALA A 73 -17.20 -19.26 8.08
N GLU A 74 -18.25 -18.74 7.44
CA GLU A 74 -18.17 -18.23 6.06
C GLU A 74 -18.67 -16.79 5.90
N ALA A 75 -19.25 -16.19 6.95
CA ALA A 75 -19.88 -14.88 6.85
C ALA A 75 -19.20 -13.84 7.73
N ALA A 76 -18.87 -12.70 7.12
CA ALA A 76 -18.53 -11.51 7.88
C ALA A 76 -19.80 -10.92 8.55
N VAL A 77 -19.64 -10.37 9.74
CA VAL A 77 -20.73 -9.74 10.49
C VAL A 77 -20.46 -8.25 10.67
N GLY A 78 -21.40 -7.43 10.23
CA GLY A 78 -21.41 -5.99 10.50
C GLY A 78 -22.00 -5.72 11.88
N LEU A 79 -21.24 -5.05 12.74
CA LEU A 79 -21.62 -4.71 14.11
C LEU A 79 -21.69 -3.18 14.25
N SER A 80 -22.88 -2.68 14.61
CA SER A 80 -23.08 -1.30 15.02
C SER A 80 -23.01 -1.21 16.54
N ILE A 81 -22.12 -0.37 17.07
CA ILE A 81 -21.96 -0.16 18.49
C ILE A 81 -22.40 1.26 18.82
N HIS A 82 -23.20 1.43 19.86
CA HIS A 82 -23.66 2.73 20.34
C HIS A 82 -23.36 2.91 21.82
N ALA A 83 -23.02 4.13 22.24
CA ALA A 83 -23.06 4.56 23.61
C ALA A 83 -24.05 5.73 23.73
N ASP A 84 -25.04 5.59 24.59
CA ASP A 84 -26.14 6.55 24.72
C ASP A 84 -26.04 7.33 26.03
N GLU A 85 -26.32 8.63 25.99
CA GLU A 85 -26.54 9.45 27.19
C GLU A 85 -27.89 9.09 27.85
N ALA A 86 -28.03 9.34 29.16
CA ALA A 86 -29.34 9.33 29.81
C ALA A 86 -30.27 10.43 29.28
N ASP A 87 -31.56 10.13 29.21
CA ASP A 87 -32.57 11.09 28.73
C ASP A 87 -32.62 12.36 29.60
N ARG A 88 -32.79 13.53 28.95
CA ARG A 88 -32.94 14.84 29.59
C ARG A 88 -34.32 15.47 29.31
N GLY A 89 -35.39 14.69 29.41
CA GLY A 89 -36.73 15.20 29.08
C GLY A 89 -36.81 15.69 27.62
N ALA A 90 -37.17 16.96 27.39
CA ALA A 90 -37.43 17.54 26.06
C ALA A 90 -36.18 17.86 25.20
N ARG A 91 -34.95 17.50 25.62
CA ARG A 91 -33.73 17.72 24.81
C ARG A 91 -33.34 16.47 24.02
N THR A 92 -32.68 16.66 22.88
CA THR A 92 -32.09 15.57 22.09
C THR A 92 -31.08 14.78 22.91
N ARG A 93 -31.19 13.46 22.87
CA ARG A 93 -30.29 12.51 23.54
C ARG A 93 -28.95 12.45 22.80
N GLY A 94 -27.84 12.72 23.50
CA GLY A 94 -26.49 12.53 22.97
C GLY A 94 -26.17 11.06 22.76
N SER A 95 -25.42 10.72 21.71
CA SER A 95 -24.93 9.37 21.48
C SER A 95 -23.61 9.38 20.71
N LEU A 96 -22.81 8.35 20.93
CA LEU A 96 -21.66 7.99 20.09
C LEU A 96 -21.99 6.69 19.35
N SER A 97 -21.55 6.59 18.10
CA SER A 97 -21.71 5.37 17.31
C SER A 97 -20.45 5.01 16.53
N TRP A 98 -20.21 3.70 16.46
CA TRP A 98 -19.10 3.06 15.78
C TRP A 98 -19.60 1.91 14.92
N TRP A 99 -18.82 1.58 13.89
CA TRP A 99 -19.08 0.46 12.99
C TRP A 99 -17.85 -0.44 12.90
N ALA A 100 -18.06 -1.75 12.99
CA ALA A 100 -17.02 -2.75 12.80
C ALA A 100 -17.48 -3.84 11.82
N TRP A 101 -16.57 -4.28 10.95
CA TRP A 101 -16.73 -5.49 10.15
C TRP A 101 -15.89 -6.60 10.78
N LEU A 102 -16.54 -7.71 11.15
CA LEU A 102 -15.90 -8.87 11.76
C LEU A 102 -15.79 -9.98 10.71
N PRO A 103 -14.59 -10.33 10.21
CA PRO A 103 -14.42 -11.44 9.27
C PRO A 103 -14.89 -12.78 9.86
N PRO A 104 -15.20 -13.78 9.02
CA PRO A 104 -15.56 -15.13 9.49
C PRO A 104 -14.47 -15.70 10.42
N GLY A 105 -14.87 -16.30 11.54
CA GLY A 105 -13.95 -16.91 12.52
C GLY A 105 -13.02 -15.95 13.26
N ALA A 106 -13.13 -14.63 13.05
CA ALA A 106 -12.19 -13.67 13.63
C ALA A 106 -12.43 -13.48 15.13
N THR A 107 -11.35 -13.51 15.92
CA THR A 107 -11.30 -13.03 17.31
C THR A 107 -10.47 -11.76 17.37
N THR A 108 -11.02 -10.69 17.95
CA THR A 108 -10.32 -9.41 18.07
C THR A 108 -10.78 -8.63 19.30
N THR A 109 -10.05 -7.58 19.65
CA THR A 109 -10.49 -6.56 20.61
C THR A 109 -10.76 -5.26 19.87
N LEU A 110 -12.00 -4.81 19.87
CA LEU A 110 -12.38 -3.52 19.32
C LEU A 110 -12.05 -2.43 20.34
N VAL A 111 -11.35 -1.39 19.90
CA VAL A 111 -11.13 -0.16 20.66
C VAL A 111 -11.93 0.95 19.98
N LEU A 112 -12.81 1.59 20.74
CA LEU A 112 -13.85 2.49 20.28
C LEU A 112 -13.62 3.88 20.88
N PRO A 113 -12.81 4.76 20.25
CA PRO A 113 -12.49 6.08 20.79
C PRO A 113 -13.73 6.97 20.91
N PHE A 114 -13.83 7.75 22.00
CA PHE A 114 -14.93 8.70 22.20
C PHE A 114 -14.78 9.96 21.36
N LEU A 115 -13.54 10.35 21.08
CA LEU A 115 -13.19 11.38 20.12
C LEU A 115 -12.12 10.84 19.16
N ALA A 116 -12.54 10.46 17.96
CA ALA A 116 -11.61 10.04 16.93
C ALA A 116 -10.94 11.27 16.29
N ALA A 117 -9.61 11.27 16.22
CA ALA A 117 -8.91 12.03 15.21
C ALA A 117 -8.58 11.08 14.08
N ASP A 118 -9.26 11.25 12.94
CA ASP A 118 -8.93 10.54 11.71
C ASP A 118 -7.44 10.80 11.39
N PRO A 119 -6.57 9.77 11.45
CA PRO A 119 -5.15 9.94 11.18
C PRO A 119 -4.88 10.64 9.85
N LEU A 120 -5.70 10.39 8.83
CA LEU A 120 -5.54 11.03 7.53
C LEU A 120 -5.72 12.54 7.64
N SER A 121 -6.70 13.03 8.42
CA SER A 121 -6.89 14.47 8.70
C SER A 121 -5.77 15.09 9.55
N MET A 122 -4.82 14.27 10.01
CA MET A 122 -3.59 14.66 10.69
C MET A 122 -2.34 14.38 9.82
N GLY A 123 -2.53 13.99 8.56
CA GLY A 123 -1.46 13.68 7.61
C GLY A 123 -0.68 12.41 7.93
N MET A 124 -1.33 11.43 8.59
CA MET A 124 -0.75 10.13 8.93
C MET A 124 -1.63 8.99 8.44
N GLN A 125 -1.05 7.90 7.92
CA GLN A 125 -1.84 6.72 7.55
C GLN A 125 -2.44 6.00 8.76
N PHE A 126 -1.74 6.09 9.90
CA PHE A 126 -2.09 5.51 11.19
C PHE A 126 -1.77 6.52 12.29
N GLY A 127 -2.64 6.66 13.27
CA GLY A 127 -2.44 7.58 14.39
C GLY A 127 -1.42 7.04 15.41
N PRO A 128 -1.00 7.86 16.39
CA PRO A 128 -0.14 7.41 17.47
C PRO A 128 -0.84 6.31 18.30
N PRO A 129 -0.07 5.39 18.92
CA PRO A 129 -0.63 4.40 19.83
C PRO A 129 -1.46 5.04 20.95
N ILE A 130 -2.64 4.48 21.20
CA ILE A 130 -3.46 4.85 22.37
C ILE A 130 -2.91 4.07 23.57
N ARG A 131 -2.62 4.77 24.67
CA ARG A 131 -2.06 4.15 25.89
C ARG A 131 -3.08 3.17 26.47
N GLY A 132 -2.63 1.98 26.87
CA GLY A 132 -3.52 0.95 27.43
C GLY A 132 -4.26 0.11 26.39
N VAL A 133 -3.99 0.29 25.09
CA VAL A 133 -4.51 -0.61 24.04
C VAL A 133 -3.70 -1.91 24.00
N PRO A 134 -4.36 -3.09 24.02
CA PRO A 134 -3.70 -4.38 23.80
C PRO A 134 -3.05 -4.48 22.42
N LEU A 135 -1.92 -5.18 22.32
CA LEU A 135 -1.29 -5.47 21.04
C LEU A 135 -2.25 -6.27 20.14
N GLY A 136 -2.37 -5.88 18.87
CA GLY A 136 -3.26 -6.54 17.91
C GLY A 136 -4.74 -6.14 17.98
N ALA A 137 -5.12 -5.22 18.89
CA ALA A 137 -6.47 -4.67 18.94
C ALA A 137 -6.81 -3.84 17.69
N HIS A 138 -8.08 -3.89 17.29
CA HIS A 138 -8.60 -3.13 16.17
C HIS A 138 -9.18 -1.79 16.64
N VAL A 139 -8.45 -0.71 16.39
CA VAL A 139 -8.90 0.66 16.74
C VAL A 139 -9.82 1.20 15.65
N ILE A 140 -11.07 1.49 16.01
CA ILE A 140 -12.03 2.11 15.10
C ILE A 140 -11.65 3.58 14.86
N ARG A 141 -11.45 3.94 13.60
CA ARG A 141 -10.94 5.27 13.20
C ARG A 141 -12.00 6.35 13.09
N LYS A 142 -13.28 5.98 13.05
CA LYS A 142 -14.40 6.90 12.85
C LYS A 142 -15.43 6.71 13.97
N VAL A 143 -15.78 7.81 14.62
CA VAL A 143 -16.89 7.88 15.58
C VAL A 143 -17.88 8.94 15.08
N LYS A 144 -19.18 8.67 15.20
CA LYS A 144 -20.22 9.65 14.89
C LYS A 144 -20.96 10.05 16.15
N GLY A 145 -21.34 11.32 16.22
CA GLY A 145 -22.11 11.88 17.34
C GLY A 145 -21.23 12.48 18.43
N ALA A 146 -21.89 12.93 19.50
CA ALA A 146 -21.28 13.49 20.69
C ALA A 146 -22.21 13.22 21.87
N MET A 147 -21.65 13.08 23.07
CA MET A 147 -22.41 12.84 24.29
C MET A 147 -21.72 13.39 25.53
N ASP A 148 -22.48 13.65 26.60
CA ASP A 148 -21.92 13.94 27.92
C ASP A 148 -21.45 12.65 28.61
N LEU A 149 -20.14 12.44 28.66
CA LEU A 149 -19.54 11.22 29.22
C LEU A 149 -19.82 11.03 30.72
N ARG A 150 -20.27 12.05 31.45
CA ARG A 150 -20.67 11.92 32.87
C ARG A 150 -21.96 11.12 33.09
N ARG A 151 -22.72 10.88 32.01
CA ARG A 151 -24.12 10.41 32.09
C ARG A 151 -24.41 9.29 31.09
N VAL A 152 -23.49 8.35 30.94
CA VAL A 152 -23.67 7.25 30.00
C VAL A 152 -24.71 6.27 30.55
N ALA A 153 -25.79 6.03 29.79
CA ALA A 153 -26.91 5.20 30.22
C ALA A 153 -26.89 3.79 29.63
N ALA A 154 -26.34 3.61 28.43
CA ALA A 154 -26.33 2.31 27.80
C ALA A 154 -25.23 2.16 26.75
N ILE A 155 -24.77 0.93 26.57
CA ILE A 155 -24.07 0.46 25.37
C ILE A 155 -25.04 -0.42 24.59
N ARG A 156 -25.16 -0.24 23.28
CA ARG A 156 -25.93 -1.13 22.40
C ARG A 156 -25.02 -1.79 21.38
N LEU A 157 -25.16 -3.10 21.27
CA LEU A 157 -24.47 -3.93 20.28
C LEU A 157 -25.53 -4.45 19.32
N VAL A 158 -25.54 -3.96 18.08
CA VAL A 158 -26.61 -4.18 17.10
C VAL A 158 -26.04 -4.85 15.86
N VAL A 159 -26.67 -5.93 15.40
CA VAL A 159 -26.43 -6.46 14.05
C VAL A 159 -27.57 -5.94 13.17
N PRO A 160 -27.33 -5.02 12.21
CA PRO A 160 -28.42 -4.39 11.48
C PRO A 160 -29.04 -5.35 10.46
N SER A 161 -30.31 -5.67 10.67
CA SER A 161 -31.16 -6.40 9.73
C SER A 161 -30.50 -7.64 9.09
N PRO A 162 -29.95 -8.58 9.87
CA PRO A 162 -29.31 -9.76 9.29
C PRO A 162 -30.36 -10.63 8.58
N ALA A 163 -30.04 -11.07 7.36
CA ALA A 163 -30.93 -11.94 6.57
C ALA A 163 -31.01 -13.38 7.12
N ARG A 164 -29.98 -13.80 7.86
CA ARG A 164 -29.87 -15.11 8.52
C ARG A 164 -29.36 -14.90 9.95
N PRO A 165 -29.66 -15.81 10.90
CA PRO A 165 -29.12 -15.72 12.25
C PRO A 165 -27.60 -15.59 12.26
N ARG A 166 -27.07 -14.76 13.17
CA ARG A 166 -25.63 -14.55 13.38
C ARG A 166 -25.23 -14.86 14.81
N ARG A 167 -24.08 -15.48 15.00
CA ARG A 167 -23.53 -15.77 16.34
C ARG A 167 -22.24 -15.02 16.60
N LEU A 168 -22.24 -14.21 17.64
CA LEU A 168 -21.06 -13.51 18.14
C LEU A 168 -20.84 -13.87 19.60
N VAL A 169 -19.57 -13.86 20.04
CA VAL A 169 -19.22 -13.94 21.45
C VAL A 169 -18.62 -12.61 21.87
N PHE A 170 -19.09 -12.02 22.96
CA PHE A 170 -18.54 -10.80 23.54
C PHE A 170 -17.83 -11.10 24.86
N GLY A 171 -16.59 -10.63 24.98
CA GLY A 171 -15.83 -10.67 26.23
C GLY A 171 -16.10 -9.48 27.14
N ASP A 172 -15.28 -9.35 28.17
CA ASP A 172 -15.45 -8.34 29.21
C ASP A 172 -15.33 -6.92 28.64
N VAL A 173 -16.24 -6.05 29.06
CA VAL A 173 -16.28 -4.66 28.59
C VAL A 173 -15.44 -3.78 29.49
N GLY A 174 -14.47 -3.11 28.89
CA GLY A 174 -13.49 -2.25 29.55
C GLY A 174 -13.51 -0.81 29.06
N LEU A 175 -12.79 0.05 29.78
CA LEU A 175 -12.51 1.43 29.38
C LEU A 175 -10.99 1.63 29.33
N ILE A 176 -10.55 2.48 28.41
CA ILE A 176 -9.21 3.07 28.45
C ILE A 176 -9.35 4.46 29.07
N GLU A 177 -8.49 4.79 30.01
CA GLU A 177 -8.52 6.06 30.74
C GLU A 177 -7.24 6.88 30.53
N GLY A 178 -7.36 8.20 30.66
CA GLY A 178 -6.21 9.12 30.76
C GLY A 178 -5.35 9.27 29.49
N SER A 179 -5.77 8.73 28.35
CA SER A 179 -5.12 8.93 27.05
C SER A 179 -5.53 10.25 26.38
N PRO A 180 -4.60 11.04 25.83
CA PRO A 180 -4.95 12.17 24.98
C PRO A 180 -5.79 11.74 23.77
N GLN A 181 -6.80 12.54 23.40
CA GLN A 181 -7.71 12.26 22.28
C GLN A 181 -7.67 13.39 21.24
N GLY A 182 -8.29 13.15 20.08
CA GLY A 182 -8.42 14.16 19.02
C GLY A 182 -7.05 14.70 18.57
N ARG A 183 -6.96 16.02 18.36
CA ARG A 183 -5.69 16.70 17.99
C ARG A 183 -4.63 16.54 19.08
N GLU A 184 -5.01 16.52 20.37
CA GLU A 184 -4.06 16.41 21.48
C GLU A 184 -3.32 15.07 21.50
N ALA A 185 -3.95 14.02 20.96
CA ALA A 185 -3.29 12.73 20.75
C ALA A 185 -1.99 12.84 19.94
N TYR A 186 -1.86 13.85 19.08
CA TYR A 186 -0.71 14.05 18.21
C TYR A 186 0.28 15.09 18.73
N ARG A 187 0.01 15.78 19.85
CA ARG A 187 0.91 16.85 20.32
C ARG A 187 2.28 16.30 20.72
N GLY A 188 3.35 16.90 20.18
CA GLY A 188 4.72 16.57 20.56
C GLY A 188 5.04 15.08 20.46
N ILE A 189 4.50 14.37 19.46
CA ILE A 189 4.77 12.95 19.22
C ILE A 189 6.13 12.72 18.53
N VAL A 190 6.79 13.77 18.05
CA VAL A 190 8.09 13.70 17.38
C VAL A 190 9.14 14.50 18.15
N ASP A 191 10.23 13.84 18.54
CA ASP A 191 11.35 14.46 19.23
C ASP A 191 12.32 15.20 18.28
N ARG A 192 13.39 15.78 18.83
CA ARG A 192 14.40 16.56 18.07
C ARG A 192 15.18 15.77 16.99
N TYR A 193 15.11 14.44 17.03
CA TYR A 193 15.78 13.53 16.10
C TYR A 193 14.81 12.91 15.09
N GLY A 194 13.50 13.24 15.17
CA GLY A 194 12.47 12.67 14.31
C GLY A 194 11.89 11.35 14.82
N GLN A 195 12.16 10.98 16.08
CA GLN A 195 11.70 9.72 16.67
C GLN A 195 10.37 9.91 17.41
N TYR A 196 9.62 8.82 17.58
CA TYR A 196 8.42 8.86 18.42
C TYR A 196 8.78 9.18 19.88
N SER A 197 8.30 10.31 20.40
CA SER A 197 8.74 10.84 21.69
C SER A 197 8.22 10.08 22.91
N ARG A 198 7.02 9.48 22.81
CA ARG A 198 6.29 8.93 23.97
C ARG A 198 6.61 7.48 24.30
N GLN A 199 7.63 6.90 23.66
CA GLN A 199 8.07 5.53 23.92
C GLN A 199 9.58 5.42 23.87
N THR A 200 10.10 4.47 24.64
CA THR A 200 11.48 3.97 24.56
C THR A 200 11.46 2.53 24.05
N TRP A 201 12.43 2.17 23.21
CA TRP A 201 12.62 0.82 22.70
C TRP A 201 14.12 0.50 22.69
N PRO A 202 14.52 -0.79 22.63
CA PRO A 202 15.92 -1.17 22.52
C PRO A 202 16.60 -0.44 21.36
N GLY A 203 17.69 0.27 21.66
CA GLY A 203 18.48 1.03 20.67
C GLY A 203 18.02 2.47 20.43
N LYS A 204 16.93 2.97 21.03
CA LYS A 204 16.54 4.38 20.88
C LYS A 204 17.55 5.31 21.60
N PRO A 205 18.29 6.17 20.89
CA PRO A 205 19.12 7.18 21.54
C PRO A 205 18.27 8.30 22.15
N THR A 206 18.66 8.73 23.35
CA THR A 206 18.06 9.85 24.09
C THR A 206 18.96 11.09 24.11
N SER A 207 20.26 10.90 23.82
CA SER A 207 21.28 11.95 23.83
C SER A 207 22.11 11.95 22.54
N PHE A 208 22.91 13.01 22.34
CA PHE A 208 23.82 13.08 21.21
C PHE A 208 25.03 12.16 21.42
N GLU A 209 25.47 12.02 22.66
CA GLU A 209 26.54 11.15 23.09
C GLU A 209 26.20 9.68 22.81
N GLU A 210 24.96 9.26 23.06
CA GLU A 210 24.47 7.92 22.70
C GLU A 210 24.46 7.70 21.18
N LEU A 211 24.04 8.70 20.40
CA LEU A 211 24.12 8.65 18.93
C LEU A 211 25.58 8.46 18.46
N GLN A 212 26.52 9.22 19.01
CA GLN A 212 27.94 9.12 18.66
C GLN A 212 28.54 7.75 19.03
N ALA A 213 28.17 7.22 20.19
CA ALA A 213 28.57 5.87 20.60
C ALA A 213 28.06 4.82 19.62
N GLN A 214 26.77 4.86 19.26
CA GLN A 214 26.16 3.95 18.29
C GLN A 214 26.82 4.05 16.91
N TRP A 215 27.15 5.27 16.43
CA TRP A 215 27.83 5.45 15.14
C TRP A 215 29.25 4.87 15.14
N THR A 216 29.95 4.96 16.28
CA THR A 216 31.31 4.41 16.42
C THR A 216 31.28 2.90 16.45
N GLU A 217 30.36 2.31 17.21
CA GLU A 217 30.12 0.86 17.27
C GLU A 217 29.76 0.31 15.88
N GLU A 218 28.81 0.96 15.20
CA GLU A 218 28.42 0.57 13.84
C GLU A 218 29.61 0.59 12.87
N ALA A 219 30.44 1.63 12.92
CA ALA A 219 31.58 1.75 12.02
C ALA A 219 32.60 0.61 12.21
N GLN A 220 32.74 0.08 13.43
CA GLN A 220 33.55 -1.11 13.70
C GLN A 220 32.88 -2.38 13.19
N GLN A 221 31.57 -2.51 13.43
CA GLN A 221 30.78 -3.67 13.03
C GLN A 221 30.72 -3.83 11.50
N VAL A 222 30.55 -2.74 10.76
CA VAL A 222 30.56 -2.74 9.28
C VAL A 222 31.90 -3.26 8.73
N LYS A 223 33.03 -2.86 9.34
CA LYS A 223 34.35 -3.35 8.94
C LYS A 223 34.51 -4.84 9.23
N GLN A 224 34.04 -5.29 10.39
CA GLN A 224 34.08 -6.70 10.76
C GLN A 224 33.27 -7.56 9.78
N TRP A 225 32.00 -7.21 9.57
CA TRP A 225 31.13 -7.96 8.65
C TRP A 225 31.66 -7.99 7.22
N ALA A 226 32.21 -6.87 6.73
CA ALA A 226 32.82 -6.84 5.40
C ALA A 226 33.99 -7.83 5.26
N ALA A 227 34.78 -8.04 6.33
CA ALA A 227 35.90 -8.99 6.33
C ALA A 227 35.45 -10.46 6.42
N GLU A 228 34.25 -10.72 6.93
CA GLU A 228 33.69 -12.07 7.12
C GLU A 228 32.93 -12.58 5.88
N LEU A 229 32.68 -11.72 4.88
CA LEU A 229 31.90 -12.08 3.70
C LEU A 229 32.64 -13.04 2.76
N PRO A 230 31.92 -13.99 2.12
CA PRO A 230 32.49 -14.82 1.06
C PRO A 230 33.00 -13.98 -0.12
N ALA A 231 34.03 -14.51 -0.79
CA ALA A 231 34.58 -13.88 -1.99
C ALA A 231 33.50 -13.73 -3.08
N ARG A 232 33.50 -12.56 -3.72
CA ARG A 232 32.67 -12.21 -4.87
C ARG A 232 33.54 -11.68 -5.99
N ASP A 233 33.05 -11.78 -7.21
CA ASP A 233 33.69 -11.09 -8.33
C ASP A 233 33.48 -9.56 -8.25
N ARG A 234 34.05 -8.82 -9.20
CA ARG A 234 33.96 -7.35 -9.22
C ARG A 234 32.52 -6.81 -9.24
N PHE A 235 31.58 -7.62 -9.71
CA PHE A 235 30.18 -7.30 -9.90
C PHE A 235 29.29 -8.01 -8.88
N GLY A 236 29.85 -8.50 -7.76
CA GLY A 236 29.08 -9.13 -6.70
C GLY A 236 28.53 -10.53 -7.03
N GLY A 237 29.01 -11.14 -8.12
CA GLY A 237 28.71 -12.52 -8.52
C GLY A 237 29.50 -13.53 -7.70
N ILE A 238 28.96 -14.75 -7.65
CA ILE A 238 29.58 -15.89 -6.97
C ILE A 238 30.59 -16.53 -7.94
N PRO A 239 31.91 -16.49 -7.65
CA PRO A 239 32.92 -17.07 -8.53
C PRO A 239 32.63 -18.54 -8.79
N THR A 240 32.62 -18.94 -10.06
CA THR A 240 32.26 -20.30 -10.47
C THR A 240 33.34 -20.97 -11.31
N SER A 241 33.48 -22.29 -11.18
CA SER A 241 34.45 -23.10 -11.91
C SER A 241 33.77 -24.34 -12.52
N PRO A 242 33.66 -24.44 -13.86
CA PRO A 242 34.04 -23.41 -14.84
C PRO A 242 33.10 -22.18 -14.79
N PRO A 243 33.56 -20.98 -15.19
CA PRO A 243 32.69 -19.82 -15.34
C PRO A 243 31.73 -20.01 -16.52
N LEU A 244 30.59 -19.32 -16.47
CA LEU A 244 29.67 -19.19 -17.59
C LEU A 244 30.24 -18.20 -18.63
N HIS A 245 29.58 -18.05 -19.78
CA HIS A 245 30.03 -17.12 -20.82
C HIS A 245 30.04 -15.67 -20.32
N ALA A 246 31.22 -15.03 -20.34
CA ALA A 246 31.44 -13.64 -19.96
C ALA A 246 31.19 -12.70 -21.16
N SER A 247 30.00 -12.12 -21.24
CA SER A 247 29.62 -11.21 -22.33
C SER A 247 30.13 -9.78 -22.14
N GLY A 248 30.66 -9.44 -20.96
CA GLY A 248 31.00 -8.06 -20.59
C GLY A 248 29.81 -7.22 -20.09
N PHE A 249 28.62 -7.81 -20.01
CA PHE A 249 27.38 -7.19 -19.49
C PHE A 249 26.60 -8.21 -18.64
N PHE A 250 25.68 -7.73 -17.81
CA PHE A 250 24.74 -8.62 -17.14
C PHE A 250 23.82 -9.31 -18.16
N ARG A 251 23.54 -10.59 -17.94
CA ARG A 251 22.61 -11.36 -18.79
C ARG A 251 21.84 -12.40 -17.97
N THR A 252 20.86 -13.03 -18.58
CA THR A 252 20.15 -14.19 -18.00
C THR A 252 20.74 -15.49 -18.54
N GLU A 253 20.67 -16.55 -17.73
CA GLU A 253 20.97 -17.92 -18.15
C GLU A 253 20.08 -18.91 -17.41
N HIS A 254 19.56 -19.90 -18.14
CA HIS A 254 18.86 -21.03 -17.54
C HIS A 254 19.78 -22.24 -17.52
N GLU A 255 20.14 -22.69 -16.32
CA GLU A 255 21.08 -23.77 -16.11
C GLU A 255 20.58 -24.67 -14.96
N ASN A 256 20.59 -25.99 -15.16
CA ASN A 256 20.22 -26.98 -14.14
C ASN A 256 18.83 -26.73 -13.51
N GLY A 257 17.86 -26.30 -14.34
CA GLY A 257 16.48 -26.03 -13.90
C GLY A 257 16.30 -24.75 -13.10
N ARG A 258 17.30 -23.84 -13.09
CA ARG A 258 17.23 -22.55 -12.39
C ARG A 258 17.61 -21.42 -13.31
N TRP A 259 16.90 -20.30 -13.18
CA TRP A 259 17.28 -19.05 -13.80
C TRP A 259 18.31 -18.32 -12.93
N TRP A 260 19.38 -17.86 -13.56
CA TRP A 260 20.41 -17.03 -12.97
C TRP A 260 20.51 -15.73 -13.75
N LEU A 261 20.85 -14.65 -13.05
CA LEU A 261 21.59 -13.57 -13.69
C LEU A 261 23.06 -14.01 -13.77
N VAL A 262 23.79 -13.48 -14.74
CA VAL A 262 25.21 -13.73 -14.93
C VAL A 262 25.92 -12.38 -15.00
N THR A 263 27.01 -12.23 -14.24
CA THR A 263 27.80 -11.00 -14.24
C THR A 263 28.55 -10.80 -15.56
N PRO A 264 29.05 -9.58 -15.84
CA PRO A 264 29.95 -9.32 -16.95
C PRO A 264 31.16 -10.26 -17.06
N GLU A 265 31.61 -10.85 -15.94
CA GLU A 265 32.75 -11.77 -15.85
C GLU A 265 32.34 -13.26 -15.96
N GLY A 266 31.06 -13.56 -16.18
CA GLY A 266 30.58 -14.92 -16.38
C GLY A 266 30.25 -15.68 -15.09
N ASN A 267 30.06 -15.00 -13.97
CA ASN A 267 29.72 -15.64 -12.69
C ASN A 267 28.23 -15.57 -12.40
N ARG A 268 27.71 -16.57 -11.67
CA ARG A 268 26.30 -16.61 -11.27
C ARG A 268 26.01 -15.43 -10.33
N PHE A 269 24.89 -14.78 -10.56
CA PHE A 269 24.45 -13.60 -9.83
C PHE A 269 23.01 -13.78 -9.39
N PHE A 270 22.75 -13.50 -8.12
CA PHE A 270 21.42 -13.36 -7.57
C PHE A 270 21.32 -11.95 -7.01
N SER A 271 20.43 -11.13 -7.57
CA SER A 271 20.31 -9.71 -7.23
C SER A 271 19.60 -9.54 -5.89
N VAL A 272 20.32 -9.04 -4.88
CA VAL A 272 19.77 -8.71 -3.57
C VAL A 272 20.14 -7.27 -3.25
N GLY A 273 19.11 -6.44 -3.04
CA GLY A 273 19.28 -5.01 -2.81
C GLY A 273 18.13 -4.39 -2.04
N VAL A 274 18.30 -3.11 -1.74
CA VAL A 274 17.29 -2.26 -1.08
C VAL A 274 16.88 -1.16 -2.04
N ASP A 275 15.57 -0.96 -2.20
CA ASP A 275 15.00 0.12 -3.01
C ASP A 275 15.03 1.47 -2.25
N ALA A 276 14.93 2.58 -3.00
CA ALA A 276 14.79 3.94 -2.51
C ALA A 276 15.95 4.43 -1.62
N ILE A 277 17.19 4.06 -1.95
CA ILE A 277 18.39 4.52 -1.23
C ILE A 277 18.66 5.98 -1.61
N ARG A 278 18.02 6.90 -0.88
CA ARG A 278 18.12 8.34 -1.06
C ARG A 278 18.11 9.04 0.28
N ALA A 279 18.85 10.13 0.42
CA ALA A 279 18.80 10.93 1.64
C ALA A 279 17.55 11.83 1.71
N SER A 280 16.95 12.14 0.55
CA SER A 280 15.86 13.10 0.42
C SER A 280 14.47 12.58 0.80
N VAL A 281 14.26 11.26 0.90
CA VAL A 281 12.92 10.66 1.15
C VAL A 281 12.40 10.85 2.57
N GLY A 282 13.24 11.31 3.51
CA GLY A 282 12.88 11.51 4.93
C GLY A 282 12.12 12.82 5.24
N ALA A 283 11.77 13.63 4.24
CA ALA A 283 11.06 14.89 4.45
C ALA A 283 9.59 14.67 4.86
N THR A 284 9.10 15.47 5.81
CA THR A 284 7.70 15.46 6.23
C THR A 284 7.13 16.88 6.23
N TYR A 285 5.91 17.05 5.70
CA TYR A 285 5.21 18.34 5.73
C TYR A 285 4.91 18.75 7.18
N ILE A 286 5.35 19.93 7.59
CA ILE A 286 5.17 20.42 8.96
C ILE A 286 4.11 21.52 9.06
N GLN A 287 3.77 22.17 7.95
CA GLN A 287 2.82 23.27 7.93
C GLN A 287 1.43 22.83 8.44
N GLY A 288 0.92 23.51 9.46
CA GLY A 288 -0.32 23.15 10.15
C GLY A 288 -0.20 21.97 11.12
N ARG A 289 0.96 21.32 11.16
CA ARG A 289 1.31 20.17 12.02
C ARG A 289 2.43 20.47 13.00
N GLU A 290 2.81 21.73 13.17
CA GLU A 290 3.94 22.13 14.03
C GLU A 290 3.77 21.64 15.46
N PHE A 291 2.54 21.60 15.96
CA PHE A 291 2.19 21.08 17.29
C PHE A 291 2.58 19.61 17.52
N MET A 292 2.83 18.83 16.45
CA MET A 292 3.23 17.43 16.56
C MET A 292 4.69 17.24 16.95
N PHE A 293 5.50 18.28 16.82
CA PHE A 293 6.93 18.23 17.06
C PHE A 293 7.21 18.89 18.40
N GLU A 294 7.96 18.22 19.28
CA GLU A 294 8.37 18.80 20.57
C GLU A 294 9.15 20.10 20.35
N ARG A 295 10.02 20.08 19.33
CA ARG A 295 10.79 21.24 18.88
C ARG A 295 11.24 21.07 17.44
N LEU A 296 10.97 22.06 16.61
CA LEU A 296 11.59 22.23 15.30
C LEU A 296 12.83 23.14 15.42
N PRO A 297 13.84 23.01 14.54
CA PRO A 297 15.00 23.88 14.59
C PRO A 297 14.64 25.35 14.38
N GLY A 298 15.30 26.23 15.15
CA GLY A 298 15.17 27.67 15.05
C GLY A 298 16.07 28.28 13.96
N PRO A 299 15.98 29.60 13.73
CA PRO A 299 16.72 30.28 12.65
C PRO A 299 18.25 30.20 12.75
N LYS A 300 18.79 29.98 13.95
CA LYS A 300 20.25 29.90 14.21
C LYS A 300 20.78 28.47 14.27
N ASP A 301 19.91 27.46 14.20
CA ASP A 301 20.33 26.07 14.28
C ASP A 301 20.88 25.63 12.92
N ALA A 302 22.04 24.93 12.89
CA ALA A 302 22.63 24.43 11.64
C ALA A 302 21.64 23.59 10.82
N ALA A 303 20.77 22.84 11.51
CA ALA A 303 19.73 22.04 10.89
C ALA A 303 18.69 22.84 10.09
N ARG A 304 18.69 24.18 10.14
CA ARG A 304 17.76 25.05 9.38
C ARG A 304 17.81 24.83 7.87
N GLN A 305 18.93 24.35 7.33
CA GLN A 305 19.06 24.03 5.90
C GLN A 305 18.23 22.81 5.45
N HIS A 306 17.71 22.00 6.38
CA HIS A 306 16.89 20.81 6.07
C HIS A 306 15.39 21.09 6.04
N PHE A 307 15.00 22.37 6.03
CA PHE A 307 13.65 22.77 5.68
C PHE A 307 13.52 22.99 4.17
N GLY A 308 12.32 22.84 3.65
CA GLY A 308 11.98 23.32 2.32
C GLY A 308 10.47 23.49 2.16
N GLU A 309 10.06 23.69 0.93
CA GLU A 309 8.67 23.84 0.53
C GLU A 309 8.45 23.10 -0.79
N SER A 310 7.32 22.42 -0.93
CA SER A 310 6.96 21.69 -2.15
C SER A 310 5.46 21.52 -2.29
N ASP A 311 5.01 21.12 -3.46
CA ASP A 311 3.63 20.75 -3.74
C ASP A 311 3.58 19.40 -4.47
N SER A 312 3.24 18.34 -3.74
CA SER A 312 3.16 16.98 -4.29
C SER A 312 1.91 16.76 -5.16
N ARG A 313 0.93 17.67 -5.14
CA ARG A 313 -0.27 17.56 -5.99
C ARG A 313 0.08 17.69 -7.48
N LEU A 314 1.03 18.57 -7.79
CA LEU A 314 1.51 18.81 -9.16
C LEU A 314 2.20 17.57 -9.72
N THR A 315 3.21 17.07 -9.00
CA THR A 315 3.99 15.89 -9.41
C THR A 315 3.15 14.63 -9.65
N ARG A 316 2.02 14.52 -8.93
CA ARG A 316 1.11 13.38 -9.02
C ARG A 316 0.26 13.41 -10.29
N ALA A 317 -0.25 14.60 -10.62
CA ALA A 317 -1.05 14.79 -11.82
C ALA A 317 -0.22 14.45 -13.07
N GLU A 318 1.03 14.91 -13.10
CA GLU A 318 1.99 14.61 -14.17
C GLU A 318 2.30 13.11 -14.27
N ALA A 319 2.46 12.43 -13.12
CA ALA A 319 2.72 10.99 -13.06
C ALA A 319 1.47 10.10 -13.26
N GLY A 320 0.29 10.67 -13.51
CA GLY A 320 -0.92 9.91 -13.83
C GLY A 320 -1.52 9.10 -12.68
N PHE A 321 -1.20 9.43 -11.42
CA PHE A 321 -1.79 8.78 -10.25
C PHE A 321 -3.18 9.37 -9.93
N PRO A 322 -4.24 8.57 -9.77
CA PRO A 322 -5.55 9.03 -9.33
C PRO A 322 -5.47 9.58 -7.90
N GLY A 323 -6.18 10.65 -7.55
CA GLY A 323 -6.08 11.34 -6.26
C GLY A 323 -6.51 10.49 -5.05
N HIS A 324 -5.54 9.97 -4.28
CA HIS A 324 -5.72 9.42 -2.93
C HIS A 324 -5.71 10.56 -1.91
N GLU A 325 -6.69 10.58 -1.01
CA GLU A 325 -6.82 11.56 0.07
C GLU A 325 -5.59 11.50 0.99
N ARG A 326 -4.75 12.56 0.99
CA ARG A 326 -3.66 12.75 1.96
C ARG A 326 -4.02 13.73 3.08
N GLY A 327 -5.33 13.90 3.31
CA GLY A 327 -5.90 14.77 4.34
C GLY A 327 -5.39 16.20 4.37
N GLY A 328 -4.98 16.74 3.22
CA GLY A 328 -4.55 18.13 3.05
C GLY A 328 -3.08 18.43 3.37
N PHE A 329 -2.25 17.42 3.65
CA PHE A 329 -0.81 17.58 3.95
C PHE A 329 0.08 17.05 2.82
N ASP A 330 -0.19 17.48 1.60
CA ASP A 330 0.55 17.12 0.38
C ASP A 330 1.25 18.33 -0.26
N HIS A 331 1.29 19.46 0.43
CA HIS A 331 1.97 20.68 0.00
C HIS A 331 2.35 21.57 1.19
N GLY A 332 3.24 22.54 0.94
CA GLY A 332 3.68 23.55 1.90
C GLY A 332 5.05 23.24 2.51
N ARG A 333 5.34 23.85 3.66
CA ARG A 333 6.62 23.69 4.33
C ARG A 333 6.83 22.27 4.85
N TRP A 334 8.03 21.74 4.66
CA TRP A 334 8.49 20.46 5.19
C TRP A 334 9.83 20.58 5.93
N PHE A 335 10.13 19.57 6.75
CA PHE A 335 11.43 19.39 7.40
C PHE A 335 11.91 17.95 7.25
N ASN A 336 13.22 17.74 7.03
CA ASN A 336 13.83 16.42 6.89
C ASN A 336 14.74 16.10 8.09
N PHE A 337 14.19 15.32 9.04
CA PHE A 337 14.95 14.89 10.22
C PHE A 337 16.10 13.95 9.88
N TYR A 338 15.96 13.16 8.81
CA TYR A 338 17.00 12.22 8.38
C TYR A 338 18.25 12.96 7.92
N THR A 339 18.12 13.95 7.03
CA THR A 339 19.27 14.74 6.57
C THR A 339 19.85 15.62 7.67
N ALA A 340 19.01 16.12 8.58
CA ALA A 340 19.50 16.79 9.79
C ALA A 340 20.33 15.85 10.68
N ASN A 341 19.96 14.58 10.81
CA ASN A 341 20.76 13.58 11.52
C ASN A 341 22.05 13.21 10.78
N LEU A 342 22.05 13.19 9.44
CA LEU A 342 23.26 12.98 8.65
C LEU A 342 24.25 14.14 8.84
N GLU A 343 23.77 15.39 8.82
CA GLU A 343 24.62 16.55 9.14
C GLU A 343 25.16 16.49 10.57
N ARG A 344 24.34 16.09 11.55
CA ARG A 344 24.80 15.89 12.94
C ARG A 344 25.95 14.87 13.03
N ARG A 345 25.93 13.82 12.19
CA ARG A 345 26.96 12.78 12.18
C ARG A 345 28.22 13.18 11.42
N HIS A 346 28.06 13.82 10.27
CA HIS A 346 29.15 14.00 9.29
C HIS A 346 29.54 15.45 9.03
N GLY A 347 28.86 16.41 9.65
CA GLY A 347 29.08 17.84 9.41
C GLY A 347 28.51 18.29 8.05
N PRO A 348 28.99 19.43 7.50
CA PRO A 348 28.42 20.04 6.30
C PRO A 348 28.53 19.15 5.05
N ASP A 349 29.55 18.30 4.95
CA ASP A 349 29.80 17.41 3.81
C ASP A 349 29.08 16.06 3.92
N TRP A 350 27.99 16.02 4.69
CA TRP A 350 27.28 14.78 5.03
C TRP A 350 26.79 13.98 3.82
N ARG A 351 26.57 14.60 2.66
CA ARG A 351 26.06 13.90 1.46
C ARG A 351 27.03 12.86 0.96
N GLU A 352 28.29 13.24 0.77
CA GLU A 352 29.33 12.33 0.27
C GLU A 352 29.65 11.26 1.32
N ALA A 353 29.78 11.67 2.58
CA ALA A 353 29.99 10.74 3.69
C ALA A 353 28.85 9.72 3.83
N TRP A 354 27.59 10.15 3.64
CA TRP A 354 26.43 9.27 3.65
C TRP A 354 26.45 8.27 2.48
N ARG A 355 26.84 8.71 1.28
CA ARG A 355 26.93 7.83 0.09
C ARG A 355 27.96 6.73 0.31
N ASP A 356 29.15 7.09 0.77
CA ASP A 356 30.23 6.14 1.01
C ASP A 356 29.88 5.17 2.14
N MET A 357 29.38 5.69 3.27
CA MET A 357 28.88 4.88 4.39
C MET A 357 27.76 3.92 3.95
N THR A 358 26.86 4.38 3.09
CA THR A 358 25.75 3.56 2.59
C THR A 358 26.26 2.40 1.73
N LEU A 359 27.22 2.64 0.84
CA LEU A 359 27.85 1.57 0.05
C LEU A 359 28.65 0.60 0.92
N ASP A 360 29.32 1.10 1.97
CA ASP A 360 30.02 0.25 2.95
C ASP A 360 29.03 -0.66 3.69
N ARG A 361 27.89 -0.11 4.15
CA ARG A 361 26.82 -0.88 4.80
C ARG A 361 26.24 -1.94 3.87
N LEU A 362 25.86 -1.56 2.66
CA LEU A 362 25.30 -2.50 1.68
C LEU A 362 26.26 -3.67 1.44
N GLY A 363 27.54 -3.35 1.18
CA GLY A 363 28.58 -4.35 1.01
C GLY A 363 28.69 -5.27 2.23
N ALA A 364 28.87 -4.70 3.42
CA ALA A 364 29.03 -5.45 4.68
C ALA A 364 27.81 -6.31 5.06
N TRP A 365 26.59 -5.87 4.73
CA TRP A 365 25.36 -6.65 4.94
C TRP A 365 25.17 -7.76 3.90
N GLY A 366 26.06 -7.85 2.91
CA GLY A 366 26.01 -8.86 1.85
C GLY A 366 25.07 -8.51 0.70
N PHE A 367 24.51 -7.30 0.64
CA PHE A 367 23.81 -6.83 -0.57
C PHE A 367 24.80 -6.70 -1.74
N ASN A 368 24.35 -7.01 -2.95
CA ASN A 368 25.15 -6.91 -4.17
C ASN A 368 24.49 -6.06 -5.26
N THR A 369 23.36 -5.43 -4.94
CA THR A 369 22.65 -4.55 -5.86
C THR A 369 22.18 -3.28 -5.13
N ILE A 370 22.44 -2.12 -5.74
CA ILE A 370 21.73 -0.88 -5.40
C ILE A 370 20.34 -0.96 -6.05
N GLY A 371 19.30 -1.04 -5.22
CA GLY A 371 17.94 -1.25 -5.68
C GLY A 371 17.33 -0.03 -6.36
N ASN A 372 16.09 -0.19 -6.81
CA ASN A 372 15.40 0.78 -7.64
C ASN A 372 15.18 2.12 -6.91
N TRP A 373 15.04 3.23 -7.64
CA TRP A 373 14.85 4.59 -7.09
C TRP A 373 15.95 5.11 -6.15
N SER A 374 17.15 4.52 -6.20
CA SER A 374 18.32 5.03 -5.46
C SER A 374 18.92 6.28 -6.11
N GLU A 375 19.76 7.03 -5.38
CA GLU A 375 20.46 8.22 -5.90
C GLU A 375 21.48 7.84 -7.01
N PRO A 376 21.47 8.51 -8.18
CA PRO A 376 22.42 8.23 -9.26
C PRO A 376 23.89 8.30 -8.85
N GLU A 377 24.23 9.19 -7.92
CA GLU A 377 25.59 9.36 -7.43
C GLU A 377 26.13 8.14 -6.67
N LEU A 378 25.25 7.22 -6.22
CA LEU A 378 25.67 5.92 -5.67
C LEU A 378 26.18 4.99 -6.79
N TRP A 379 25.55 5.04 -7.96
CA TRP A 379 25.89 4.22 -9.12
C TRP A 379 27.25 4.62 -9.67
N ASP A 380 27.49 5.93 -9.77
CA ASP A 380 28.70 6.53 -10.35
C ASP A 380 29.96 6.25 -9.53
N ARG A 381 29.83 5.72 -8.31
CA ARG A 381 30.96 5.21 -7.52
C ARG A 381 31.56 3.92 -8.09
N GLY A 382 30.82 3.16 -8.92
CA GLY A 382 31.33 1.94 -9.57
C GLY A 382 31.76 0.84 -8.59
N ARG A 383 31.09 0.76 -7.43
CA ARG A 383 31.42 -0.19 -6.34
C ARG A 383 30.45 -1.36 -6.25
N ILE A 384 29.17 -1.14 -6.53
CA ILE A 384 28.09 -2.12 -6.41
C ILE A 384 27.23 -2.01 -7.68
N PRO A 385 26.87 -3.12 -8.33
CA PRO A 385 25.92 -3.12 -9.42
C PRO A 385 24.60 -2.44 -9.06
N TYR A 386 23.86 -1.97 -10.06
CA TYR A 386 22.63 -1.24 -9.83
C TYR A 386 21.56 -1.51 -10.88
N VAL A 387 20.32 -1.25 -10.50
CA VAL A 387 19.16 -1.23 -11.41
C VAL A 387 18.68 0.21 -11.54
N MET A 388 18.19 0.59 -12.71
CA MET A 388 17.74 1.96 -12.96
C MET A 388 16.24 2.03 -13.24
N PRO A 389 15.48 2.91 -12.56
CA PRO A 389 14.11 3.21 -12.93
C PRO A 389 14.07 4.13 -14.14
N LEU A 390 13.23 3.81 -15.10
CA LEU A 390 12.78 4.70 -16.16
C LEU A 390 11.29 4.94 -15.96
N SER A 391 10.87 6.20 -15.92
CA SER A 391 9.45 6.55 -15.92
C SER A 391 9.14 7.22 -17.24
N ILE A 392 8.22 6.64 -18.01
CA ILE A 392 7.79 7.24 -19.26
C ILE A 392 6.74 8.30 -18.93
N ASN A 393 7.15 9.56 -19.07
CA ASN A 393 6.33 10.73 -18.81
C ASN A 393 6.13 11.51 -20.11
N GLY A 394 4.97 12.12 -20.27
CA GLY A 394 4.61 12.88 -21.46
C GLY A 394 3.12 13.12 -21.53
N ASP A 395 2.73 14.00 -22.46
CA ASP A 395 1.33 14.29 -22.76
C ASP A 395 0.78 13.28 -23.79
N PHE A 396 0.62 12.03 -23.35
CA PHE A 396 -0.02 10.96 -24.10
C PHE A 396 -1.27 10.47 -23.37
N ALA A 397 -2.21 9.90 -24.12
CA ALA A 397 -3.44 9.36 -23.56
C ALA A 397 -3.13 8.22 -22.56
N ARG A 398 -3.98 8.10 -21.53
CA ARG A 398 -3.88 7.06 -20.50
C ARG A 398 -5.22 6.35 -20.32
N LEU A 399 -5.17 5.05 -20.16
CA LEU A 399 -6.31 4.15 -20.07
C LEU A 399 -6.69 3.88 -18.60
N ASN A 400 -7.99 3.76 -18.35
CA ASN A 400 -8.57 3.54 -17.02
C ASN A 400 -8.98 2.08 -16.89
N SER A 401 -8.65 1.41 -15.78
CA SER A 401 -9.04 0.01 -15.54
C SER A 401 -10.27 -0.15 -14.63
N GLY A 402 -10.96 0.95 -14.28
CA GLY A 402 -12.14 0.97 -13.41
C GLY A 402 -11.84 0.82 -11.91
N GLY A 403 -10.57 0.66 -11.54
CA GLY A 403 -10.10 0.43 -10.18
C GLY A 403 -8.65 0.86 -9.97
N ASP A 404 -8.25 1.95 -10.64
CA ASP A 404 -6.87 2.45 -10.64
C ASP A 404 -6.44 2.82 -9.20
N TRP A 405 -5.68 1.95 -8.54
CA TRP A 405 -4.97 2.31 -7.32
C TRP A 405 -3.55 2.85 -7.61
N GLY A 406 -2.99 2.44 -8.76
CA GLY A 406 -1.67 2.81 -9.27
C GLY A 406 -1.70 3.78 -10.46
N VAL A 407 -0.60 3.85 -11.21
CA VAL A 407 -0.46 4.72 -12.39
C VAL A 407 -1.30 4.16 -13.54
N ARG A 408 -2.06 5.03 -14.23
CA ARG A 408 -2.82 4.62 -15.41
C ARG A 408 -1.91 4.15 -16.54
N VAL A 409 -2.33 3.07 -17.20
CA VAL A 409 -1.62 2.48 -18.35
C VAL A 409 -1.56 3.51 -19.49
N PRO A 410 -0.39 3.84 -20.07
CA PRO A 410 -0.31 4.63 -21.29
C PRO A 410 -1.10 3.97 -22.43
N ASP A 411 -1.80 4.74 -23.27
CA ASP A 411 -2.32 4.21 -24.53
C ASP A 411 -1.14 3.94 -25.46
N PRO A 412 -0.78 2.67 -25.73
CA PRO A 412 0.42 2.35 -26.51
C PRO A 412 0.25 2.64 -27.99
N PHE A 413 -0.98 2.94 -28.45
CA PHE A 413 -1.28 3.30 -29.82
C PHE A 413 -1.33 4.82 -30.04
N ASP A 414 -1.24 5.62 -28.97
CA ASP A 414 -0.99 7.05 -29.09
C ASP A 414 0.47 7.27 -29.55
N PRO A 415 0.72 7.87 -30.72
CA PRO A 415 2.09 8.07 -31.23
C PRO A 415 2.95 8.92 -30.29
N ARG A 416 2.34 9.73 -29.42
CA ARG A 416 3.05 10.53 -28.40
C ARG A 416 3.68 9.65 -27.32
N PHE A 417 3.13 8.46 -27.05
CA PHE A 417 3.76 7.50 -26.14
C PHE A 417 5.08 6.97 -26.72
N ALA A 418 5.08 6.56 -28.00
CA ALA A 418 6.30 6.10 -28.67
C ALA A 418 7.37 7.20 -28.74
N ALA A 419 6.96 8.45 -28.97
CA ALA A 419 7.86 9.61 -28.92
C ALA A 419 8.45 9.82 -27.51
N ALA A 420 7.63 9.71 -26.45
CA ALA A 420 8.09 9.83 -25.07
C ALA A 420 9.07 8.71 -24.67
N VAL A 421 8.85 7.48 -25.15
CA VAL A 421 9.80 6.37 -24.99
C VAL A 421 11.12 6.70 -25.68
N GLU A 422 11.08 7.19 -26.92
CA GLU A 422 12.28 7.56 -27.68
C GLU A 422 13.08 8.67 -27.00
N ASP A 423 12.40 9.71 -26.53
CA ASP A 423 13.03 10.83 -25.86
C ASP A 423 13.68 10.40 -24.53
N THR A 424 12.99 9.54 -23.77
CA THR A 424 13.53 8.96 -22.54
C THR A 424 14.75 8.09 -22.82
N ALA A 425 14.68 7.22 -23.84
CA ALA A 425 15.79 6.34 -24.19
C ALA A 425 17.02 7.15 -24.66
N ARG A 426 16.82 8.16 -25.52
CA ARG A 426 17.90 9.04 -25.97
C ARG A 426 18.56 9.80 -24.82
N ALA A 427 17.75 10.33 -23.89
CA ALA A 427 18.25 11.20 -22.81
C ALA A 427 18.85 10.43 -21.63
N VAL A 428 18.30 9.26 -21.27
CA VAL A 428 18.63 8.56 -20.02
C VAL A 428 19.33 7.22 -20.27
N VAL A 429 18.94 6.48 -21.32
CA VAL A 429 19.47 5.14 -21.64
C VAL A 429 20.78 5.26 -22.40
N ALA A 430 20.81 6.05 -23.49
CA ALA A 430 21.98 6.17 -24.36
C ALA A 430 23.29 6.57 -23.65
N PRO A 431 23.29 7.43 -22.60
CA PRO A 431 24.50 7.75 -21.84
C PRO A 431 25.04 6.58 -21.00
N ARG A 432 24.21 5.59 -20.66
CA ARG A 432 24.55 4.46 -19.78
C ARG A 432 24.89 3.17 -20.54
N ARG A 433 24.76 3.14 -21.87
CA ARG A 433 24.91 1.93 -22.70
C ARG A 433 26.23 1.14 -22.55
N ASN A 434 27.27 1.76 -22.00
CA ASN A 434 28.58 1.13 -21.78
C ASN A 434 28.88 0.84 -20.30
N ASP A 435 27.94 1.15 -19.39
CA ASP A 435 28.14 1.03 -17.94
C ASP A 435 27.99 -0.43 -17.48
N ARG A 436 29.11 -1.12 -17.28
CA ARG A 436 29.09 -2.54 -16.90
C ARG A 436 28.54 -2.83 -15.51
N PHE A 437 28.33 -1.83 -14.66
CA PHE A 437 27.70 -2.02 -13.35
C PHE A 437 26.16 -1.92 -13.44
N LEU A 438 25.61 -1.44 -14.54
CA LEU A 438 24.17 -1.44 -14.76
C LEU A 438 23.71 -2.87 -15.05
N ILE A 439 22.78 -3.38 -14.24
CA ILE A 439 22.13 -4.67 -14.49
C ILE A 439 21.09 -4.52 -15.59
N GLY A 440 20.28 -3.45 -15.51
CA GLY A 440 19.20 -3.21 -16.45
C GLY A 440 18.22 -2.14 -15.99
N TYR A 441 17.19 -1.95 -16.80
CA TYR A 441 16.18 -0.92 -16.67
C TYR A 441 14.84 -1.50 -16.24
N PHE A 442 14.27 -1.00 -15.13
CA PHE A 442 12.84 -1.13 -14.88
C PHE A 442 12.12 0.01 -15.59
N VAL A 443 11.08 -0.28 -16.37
CA VAL A 443 10.29 0.75 -17.06
C VAL A 443 8.91 0.83 -16.45
N ASP A 444 8.57 2.00 -15.92
CA ASP A 444 7.41 2.28 -15.09
C ASP A 444 7.33 1.36 -13.84
N ASN A 445 6.25 1.48 -13.08
CA ASN A 445 6.02 0.70 -11.86
C ASN A 445 4.52 0.63 -11.57
N GLU A 446 4.01 -0.58 -11.32
CA GLU A 446 2.64 -0.80 -10.85
C GLU A 446 1.57 -0.13 -11.71
N LEU A 447 1.75 -0.17 -13.03
CA LEU A 447 0.71 0.23 -13.98
C LEU A 447 -0.60 -0.54 -13.70
N ALA A 448 -1.73 0.17 -13.77
CA ALA A 448 -3.05 -0.34 -13.44
C ALA A 448 -3.61 -1.28 -14.53
N TRP A 449 -2.98 -2.45 -14.69
CA TRP A 449 -3.40 -3.49 -15.63
C TRP A 449 -4.67 -4.24 -15.18
N GLY A 450 -5.03 -4.13 -13.91
CA GLY A 450 -6.21 -4.75 -13.31
C GLY A 450 -5.92 -6.06 -12.55
N PRO A 451 -6.82 -6.47 -11.63
CA PRO A 451 -6.68 -7.73 -10.88
C PRO A 451 -7.13 -8.94 -11.70
N GLY A 452 -6.16 -9.66 -12.27
CA GLY A 452 -6.37 -10.79 -13.19
C GLY A 452 -7.00 -12.05 -12.61
N ASP A 453 -7.10 -12.15 -11.30
CA ASP A 453 -7.68 -13.26 -10.53
C ASP A 453 -9.06 -12.91 -9.94
N SER A 454 -9.58 -11.71 -10.23
CA SER A 454 -10.89 -11.29 -9.71
C SER A 454 -12.03 -12.13 -10.30
N ALA A 455 -12.93 -12.58 -9.42
CA ALA A 455 -14.18 -13.21 -9.83
C ALA A 455 -15.20 -12.22 -10.43
N ASP A 456 -15.03 -10.91 -10.23
CA ASP A 456 -15.85 -9.89 -10.88
C ASP A 456 -15.31 -9.59 -12.29
N PRO A 457 -16.05 -9.91 -13.38
CA PRO A 457 -15.61 -9.64 -14.74
C PRO A 457 -15.30 -8.16 -15.00
N ARG A 458 -15.95 -7.23 -14.29
CA ARG A 458 -15.71 -5.79 -14.43
C ARG A 458 -14.32 -5.40 -13.97
N LEU A 459 -13.79 -6.06 -12.94
CA LEU A 459 -12.44 -5.83 -12.44
C LEU A 459 -11.43 -6.62 -13.27
N ARG A 460 -11.72 -7.89 -13.57
CA ARG A 460 -10.85 -8.78 -14.38
C ARG A 460 -10.54 -8.22 -15.76
N TYR A 461 -11.53 -7.61 -16.42
CA TYR A 461 -11.42 -7.04 -17.76
C TYR A 461 -11.53 -5.50 -17.75
N GLY A 462 -11.29 -4.87 -16.61
CA GLY A 462 -11.54 -3.45 -16.39
C GLY A 462 -10.83 -2.53 -17.38
N LEU A 463 -9.60 -2.86 -17.78
CA LEU A 463 -8.86 -2.10 -18.80
C LEU A 463 -9.58 -2.12 -20.16
N ALA A 464 -10.06 -3.28 -20.59
CA ALA A 464 -10.76 -3.42 -21.86
C ALA A 464 -12.13 -2.70 -21.85
N TYR A 465 -12.85 -2.75 -20.72
CA TYR A 465 -14.06 -1.94 -20.54
C TYR A 465 -13.76 -0.44 -20.53
N GLY A 466 -12.67 -0.03 -19.89
CA GLY A 466 -12.23 1.36 -19.88
C GLY A 466 -11.96 1.86 -21.29
N VAL A 467 -11.28 1.07 -22.13
CA VAL A 467 -11.11 1.37 -23.57
C VAL A 467 -12.46 1.47 -24.27
N LEU A 468 -13.38 0.53 -24.02
CA LEU A 468 -14.71 0.56 -24.64
C LEU A 468 -15.56 1.77 -24.23
N ALA A 469 -15.28 2.42 -23.11
CA ALA A 469 -15.98 3.62 -22.67
C ALA A 469 -15.41 4.92 -23.28
N LEU A 470 -14.31 4.84 -24.04
CA LEU A 470 -13.72 5.99 -24.75
C LEU A 470 -14.43 6.26 -26.07
N GLY A 471 -14.29 7.49 -26.56
CA GLY A 471 -14.80 7.91 -27.86
C GLY A 471 -13.84 7.60 -29.02
N SER A 472 -14.21 8.06 -30.21
CA SER A 472 -13.48 7.84 -31.47
C SER A 472 -12.09 8.50 -31.52
N GLU A 473 -11.80 9.43 -30.61
CA GLU A 473 -10.49 10.06 -30.46
C GLU A 473 -9.43 9.12 -29.88
N SER A 474 -9.81 8.01 -29.25
CA SER A 474 -8.86 7.08 -28.64
C SER A 474 -8.28 6.10 -29.68
N ALA A 475 -6.95 6.06 -29.76
CA ALA A 475 -6.22 5.11 -30.59
C ALA A 475 -6.42 3.66 -30.12
N ALA A 476 -6.43 3.41 -28.81
CA ALA A 476 -6.80 2.11 -28.25
C ALA A 476 -8.22 1.69 -28.63
N LYS A 477 -9.19 2.60 -28.59
CA LYS A 477 -10.59 2.33 -28.99
C LYS A 477 -10.68 1.93 -30.47
N ALA A 478 -10.08 2.75 -31.35
CA ALA A 478 -10.04 2.47 -32.78
C ALA A 478 -9.40 1.11 -33.09
N THR A 479 -8.31 0.79 -32.38
CA THR A 479 -7.63 -0.51 -32.49
C THR A 479 -8.57 -1.65 -32.08
N PHE A 480 -9.32 -1.51 -30.99
CA PHE A 480 -10.23 -2.58 -30.57
C PHE A 480 -11.35 -2.81 -31.58
N VAL A 481 -11.97 -1.73 -32.08
CA VAL A 481 -13.01 -1.83 -33.12
C VAL A 481 -12.45 -2.51 -34.37
N HIS A 482 -11.21 -2.20 -34.76
CA HIS A 482 -10.54 -2.87 -35.88
C HIS A 482 -10.33 -4.37 -35.62
N LEU A 483 -9.89 -4.77 -34.42
CA LEU A 483 -9.72 -6.19 -34.05
C LEU A 483 -11.05 -6.95 -34.11
N LEU A 484 -12.14 -6.35 -33.62
CA LEU A 484 -13.48 -6.94 -33.69
C LEU A 484 -13.96 -7.05 -35.14
N ALA A 485 -13.76 -6.00 -35.94
CA ALA A 485 -14.11 -6.01 -37.35
C ALA A 485 -13.33 -7.08 -38.13
N ALA A 486 -12.03 -7.22 -37.88
CA ALA A 486 -11.19 -8.24 -38.50
C ALA A 486 -11.63 -9.66 -38.10
N ARG A 487 -12.01 -9.87 -36.83
CA ARG A 487 -12.44 -11.18 -36.32
C ARG A 487 -13.81 -11.61 -36.85
N TYR A 488 -14.79 -10.70 -36.83
CA TYR A 488 -16.18 -11.04 -37.12
C TYR A 488 -16.61 -10.72 -38.55
N GLY A 489 -15.92 -9.82 -39.24
CA GLY A 489 -16.21 -9.38 -40.61
C GLY A 489 -17.42 -8.45 -40.71
N THR A 490 -18.53 -8.73 -40.03
CA THR A 490 -19.75 -7.91 -40.03
C THR A 490 -20.27 -7.59 -38.62
N PRO A 491 -20.90 -6.41 -38.40
CA PRO A 491 -21.46 -6.04 -37.09
C PRO A 491 -22.47 -7.07 -36.58
N ARG A 492 -23.30 -7.64 -37.47
CA ARG A 492 -24.27 -8.68 -37.13
C ARG A 492 -23.65 -9.94 -36.53
N ARG A 493 -22.44 -10.32 -36.96
CA ARG A 493 -21.75 -11.50 -36.40
C ARG A 493 -21.22 -11.22 -35.00
N LEU A 494 -20.71 -10.01 -34.75
CA LEU A 494 -20.37 -9.59 -33.39
C LEU A 494 -21.63 -9.52 -32.51
N ALA A 495 -22.70 -8.91 -33.01
CA ALA A 495 -23.99 -8.79 -32.34
C ALA A 495 -24.49 -10.15 -31.84
N ALA A 496 -24.45 -11.17 -32.71
CA ALA A 496 -24.80 -12.53 -32.37
C ALA A 496 -23.85 -13.16 -31.32
N ALA A 497 -22.53 -12.95 -31.47
CA ALA A 497 -21.54 -13.49 -30.54
C ALA A 497 -21.65 -12.91 -29.13
N TRP A 498 -21.94 -11.61 -29.03
CA TRP A 498 -22.02 -10.87 -27.76
C TRP A 498 -23.43 -10.77 -27.18
N GLY A 499 -24.46 -11.20 -27.92
CA GLY A 499 -25.86 -11.09 -27.47
C GLY A 499 -26.36 -9.66 -27.40
N ILE A 500 -25.88 -8.79 -28.31
CA ILE A 500 -26.22 -7.37 -28.36
C ILE A 500 -26.93 -7.02 -29.67
N HIS A 501 -27.46 -5.81 -29.73
CA HIS A 501 -27.85 -5.17 -30.99
C HIS A 501 -26.68 -4.31 -31.49
N LEU A 502 -26.34 -4.42 -32.78
CA LEU A 502 -25.30 -3.62 -33.42
C LEU A 502 -25.54 -3.57 -34.93
N ASP A 503 -25.90 -2.41 -35.46
CA ASP A 503 -26.15 -2.24 -36.89
C ASP A 503 -24.89 -1.84 -37.66
N SER A 504 -24.00 -1.09 -36.99
CA SER A 504 -22.78 -0.53 -37.57
C SER A 504 -21.58 -0.66 -36.64
N TRP A 505 -20.37 -0.63 -37.20
CA TRP A 505 -19.15 -0.54 -36.40
C TRP A 505 -18.99 0.82 -35.70
N ASP A 506 -19.62 1.86 -36.25
CA ASP A 506 -19.56 3.23 -35.71
C ASP A 506 -20.26 3.34 -34.35
N GLU A 507 -21.28 2.53 -34.08
CA GLU A 507 -21.91 2.45 -32.76
C GLU A 507 -20.93 2.05 -31.66
N LEU A 508 -19.94 1.21 -31.98
CA LEU A 508 -18.92 0.85 -31.02
C LEU A 508 -18.06 2.06 -30.68
N GLN A 509 -17.89 3.06 -31.55
CA GLN A 509 -17.06 4.24 -31.28
C GLN A 509 -17.68 5.23 -30.30
N SER A 510 -18.96 5.04 -29.93
CA SER A 510 -19.63 5.91 -28.97
C SER A 510 -19.14 5.69 -27.53
N PRO A 511 -18.86 6.75 -26.76
CA PRO A 511 -18.56 6.62 -25.33
C PRO A 511 -19.77 6.12 -24.51
N ASP A 512 -20.98 6.20 -25.08
CA ASP A 512 -22.20 5.69 -24.46
C ASP A 512 -22.39 4.18 -24.69
N PHE A 513 -21.58 3.55 -25.54
CA PHE A 513 -21.64 2.12 -25.76
C PHE A 513 -21.40 1.35 -24.45
N LYS A 514 -22.39 0.54 -24.05
CA LYS A 514 -22.30 -0.30 -22.83
C LYS A 514 -22.08 -1.74 -23.25
N ALA A 515 -20.83 -2.19 -23.18
CA ALA A 515 -20.50 -3.57 -23.45
C ALA A 515 -21.16 -4.51 -22.41
N PRO A 516 -21.69 -5.67 -22.85
CA PRO A 516 -22.25 -6.69 -21.96
C PRO A 516 -21.14 -7.34 -21.12
N LEU A 517 -21.53 -7.98 -20.03
CA LEU A 517 -20.61 -8.82 -19.26
C LEU A 517 -20.47 -10.21 -19.93
N PRO A 518 -19.31 -10.87 -19.81
CA PRO A 518 -19.17 -12.27 -20.14
C PRO A 518 -20.21 -13.14 -19.43
N SER A 519 -20.68 -14.16 -20.15
CA SER A 519 -21.58 -15.18 -19.63
C SER A 519 -21.34 -16.50 -20.36
N ASP A 520 -21.82 -17.60 -19.81
CA ASP A 520 -21.72 -18.92 -20.45
C ASP A 520 -22.40 -18.96 -21.82
N ALA A 521 -23.45 -18.15 -22.02
CA ALA A 521 -24.15 -18.02 -23.30
C ALA A 521 -23.35 -17.22 -24.35
N HIS A 522 -22.47 -16.32 -23.91
CA HIS A 522 -21.67 -15.43 -24.75
C HIS A 522 -20.20 -15.44 -24.32
N PRO A 523 -19.50 -16.60 -24.41
CA PRO A 523 -18.12 -16.73 -23.94
C PRO A 523 -17.12 -15.89 -24.74
N GLU A 524 -17.50 -15.51 -25.97
CA GLU A 524 -16.66 -14.70 -26.86
C GLU A 524 -16.38 -13.31 -26.33
N ILE A 525 -17.25 -12.75 -25.48
CA ILE A 525 -17.02 -11.47 -24.81
C ILE A 525 -15.72 -11.54 -24.00
N ALA A 526 -15.55 -12.58 -23.17
CA ALA A 526 -14.32 -12.75 -22.38
C ALA A 526 -13.08 -12.93 -23.29
N ALA A 527 -13.20 -13.71 -24.36
CA ALA A 527 -12.11 -13.95 -25.30
C ALA A 527 -11.66 -12.67 -26.01
N ASP A 528 -12.60 -11.81 -26.42
CA ASP A 528 -12.31 -10.53 -27.07
C ASP A 528 -11.71 -9.51 -26.11
N LEU A 529 -12.23 -9.40 -24.88
CA LEU A 529 -11.69 -8.50 -23.86
C LEU A 529 -10.27 -8.92 -23.44
N SER A 530 -10.03 -10.22 -23.32
CA SER A 530 -8.69 -10.79 -23.09
C SER A 530 -7.75 -10.47 -24.26
N ARG A 531 -8.20 -10.68 -25.51
CA ARG A 531 -7.42 -10.36 -26.71
C ARG A 531 -7.04 -8.88 -26.79
N LEU A 532 -7.96 -7.96 -26.47
CA LEU A 532 -7.64 -6.53 -26.40
C LEU A 532 -6.56 -6.27 -25.36
N THR A 533 -6.73 -6.80 -24.14
CA THR A 533 -5.76 -6.62 -23.04
C THR A 533 -4.38 -7.11 -23.46
N ARG A 534 -4.29 -8.28 -24.09
CA ARG A 534 -3.03 -8.80 -24.66
C ARG A 534 -2.46 -7.87 -25.73
N THR A 535 -3.29 -7.37 -26.64
CA THR A 535 -2.85 -6.50 -27.74
C THR A 535 -2.29 -5.17 -27.23
N LEU A 536 -2.93 -4.57 -26.21
CA LEU A 536 -2.43 -3.37 -25.54
C LEU A 536 -1.08 -3.65 -24.87
N ALA A 537 -0.98 -4.75 -24.12
CA ALA A 537 0.26 -5.11 -23.44
C ALA A 537 1.39 -5.39 -24.42
N ASP A 538 1.14 -6.12 -25.51
CA ASP A 538 2.13 -6.39 -26.55
C ASP A 538 2.62 -5.09 -27.19
N ALA A 539 1.71 -4.16 -27.50
CA ALA A 539 2.08 -2.87 -28.07
C ALA A 539 2.92 -2.02 -27.10
N TYR A 540 2.55 -1.98 -25.82
CA TYR A 540 3.33 -1.28 -24.78
C TYR A 540 4.74 -1.86 -24.67
N PHE A 541 4.86 -3.17 -24.40
CA PHE A 541 6.15 -3.80 -24.15
C PHE A 541 7.05 -3.82 -25.39
N ARG A 542 6.48 -4.01 -26.58
CA ARG A 542 7.23 -3.89 -27.84
C ARG A 542 7.77 -2.48 -28.04
N THR A 543 6.92 -1.45 -27.88
CA THR A 543 7.34 -0.05 -28.09
C THR A 543 8.47 0.33 -27.15
N VAL A 544 8.38 -0.06 -25.87
CA VAL A 544 9.44 0.13 -24.89
C VAL A 544 10.70 -0.62 -25.29
N THR A 545 10.60 -1.91 -25.62
CA THR A 545 11.74 -2.75 -26.01
C THR A 545 12.47 -2.18 -27.23
N ASP A 546 11.74 -1.83 -28.28
CA ASP A 546 12.30 -1.24 -29.50
C ASP A 546 12.96 0.11 -29.21
N GLY A 547 12.38 0.91 -28.31
CA GLY A 547 12.97 2.16 -27.82
C GLY A 547 14.29 1.96 -27.10
N LEU A 548 14.31 1.07 -26.11
CA LEU A 548 15.51 0.77 -25.34
C LEU A 548 16.61 0.20 -26.23
N ARG A 549 16.31 -0.83 -27.04
CA ARG A 549 17.30 -1.55 -27.86
C ARG A 549 17.96 -0.70 -28.93
N ARG A 550 17.30 0.36 -29.41
CA ARG A 550 17.91 1.31 -30.36
C ARG A 550 19.03 2.14 -29.73
N HIS A 551 18.99 2.38 -28.42
CA HIS A 551 19.98 3.18 -27.70
C HIS A 551 20.92 2.35 -26.81
N ASP A 552 20.47 1.15 -26.43
CA ASP A 552 21.19 0.19 -25.60
C ASP A 552 20.79 -1.27 -25.92
N PRO A 553 21.56 -1.96 -26.78
CA PRO A 553 21.31 -3.35 -27.10
C PRO A 553 21.81 -4.33 -26.03
N ALA A 554 22.55 -3.88 -25.01
CA ALA A 554 23.32 -4.75 -24.12
C ALA A 554 22.66 -5.00 -22.76
N HIS A 555 22.11 -3.97 -22.13
CA HIS A 555 21.55 -4.07 -20.78
C HIS A 555 20.15 -4.68 -20.72
N LEU A 556 19.80 -5.30 -19.61
CA LEU A 556 18.52 -6.01 -19.48
C LEU A 556 17.32 -5.06 -19.42
N TYR A 557 16.22 -5.43 -20.07
CA TYR A 557 14.89 -4.88 -19.81
C TYR A 557 14.21 -5.73 -18.72
N LEU A 558 14.06 -5.12 -17.54
CA LEU A 558 13.61 -5.79 -16.31
C LEU A 558 12.09 -5.76 -16.10
N GLY A 559 11.31 -5.35 -17.10
CA GLY A 559 9.86 -5.26 -17.03
C GLY A 559 9.33 -4.03 -16.30
N SER A 560 8.08 -4.13 -15.79
CA SER A 560 7.28 -2.99 -15.30
C SER A 560 6.70 -3.16 -13.88
N ARG A 561 7.33 -4.02 -13.08
CA ARG A 561 7.09 -4.21 -11.62
C ARG A 561 5.62 -4.36 -11.26
N PHE A 562 5.05 -5.52 -11.59
CA PHE A 562 3.62 -5.77 -11.39
C PHE A 562 3.25 -5.91 -9.91
N TRP A 563 2.38 -5.03 -9.42
CA TRP A 563 1.60 -5.27 -8.20
C TRP A 563 0.23 -5.88 -8.55
N THR A 564 -0.53 -5.19 -9.42
CA THR A 564 -1.69 -5.78 -10.12
C THR A 564 -1.29 -6.26 -11.51
N ARG A 565 -1.91 -7.33 -11.98
CA ARG A 565 -1.54 -8.02 -13.24
C ARG A 565 -2.67 -8.89 -13.75
N THR A 566 -2.68 -9.11 -15.05
CA THR A 566 -3.48 -10.16 -15.69
C THR A 566 -2.57 -11.17 -16.40
N PRO A 567 -3.04 -12.41 -16.64
CA PRO A 567 -2.27 -13.40 -17.40
C PRO A 567 -1.79 -12.90 -18.76
N GLU A 568 -2.62 -12.10 -19.46
CA GLU A 568 -2.29 -11.53 -20.76
C GLU A 568 -1.08 -10.59 -20.69
N VAL A 569 -1.05 -9.74 -19.66
CA VAL A 569 0.01 -8.73 -19.48
C VAL A 569 1.31 -9.39 -19.04
N VAL A 570 1.24 -10.41 -18.17
CA VAL A 570 2.41 -11.21 -17.78
C VAL A 570 3.00 -11.93 -18.99
N ALA A 571 2.15 -12.52 -19.84
CA ALA A 571 2.58 -13.19 -21.06
C ALA A 571 3.23 -12.22 -22.07
N ALA A 572 2.68 -11.01 -22.24
CA ALA A 572 3.30 -9.97 -23.05
C ALA A 572 4.65 -9.55 -22.48
N CYS A 573 4.75 -9.28 -21.18
CA CYS A 573 6.02 -8.95 -20.51
C CYS A 573 7.07 -10.03 -20.74
N ALA A 574 6.71 -11.31 -20.55
CA ALA A 574 7.61 -12.45 -20.78
C ALA A 574 8.05 -12.62 -22.25
N GLN A 575 7.30 -12.08 -23.22
CA GLN A 575 7.66 -12.13 -24.63
C GLN A 575 8.73 -11.09 -25.01
N TYR A 576 8.72 -9.92 -24.38
CA TYR A 576 9.53 -8.77 -24.80
C TYR A 576 10.62 -8.38 -23.79
N CYS A 577 10.44 -8.67 -22.50
CA CYS A 577 11.41 -8.33 -21.45
C CYS A 577 12.38 -9.49 -21.22
N ASP A 578 13.61 -9.19 -20.80
CA ASP A 578 14.57 -10.22 -20.42
C ASP A 578 14.25 -10.82 -19.04
N VAL A 579 13.61 -10.03 -18.17
CA VAL A 579 13.16 -10.44 -16.82
C VAL A 579 11.76 -9.91 -16.56
N VAL A 580 10.89 -10.75 -16.00
CA VAL A 580 9.55 -10.35 -15.53
C VAL A 580 9.60 -10.01 -14.04
N SER A 581 9.22 -8.79 -13.69
CA SER A 581 9.30 -8.29 -12.32
C SER A 581 7.95 -8.13 -11.64
N PHE A 582 7.89 -8.45 -10.34
CA PHE A 582 6.69 -8.37 -9.51
C PHE A 582 6.99 -7.66 -8.19
N ASN A 583 6.04 -6.85 -7.71
CA ASN A 583 6.04 -6.31 -6.35
C ASN A 583 5.12 -7.19 -5.49
N VAL A 584 5.71 -7.98 -4.60
CA VAL A 584 5.00 -8.96 -3.76
C VAL A 584 5.10 -8.56 -2.30
N TYR A 585 4.08 -7.88 -1.79
CA TYR A 585 3.96 -7.51 -0.38
C TYR A 585 3.32 -8.65 0.45
N SER A 586 3.99 -9.80 0.49
CA SER A 586 3.56 -11.02 1.20
C SER A 586 4.69 -11.59 2.07
N ARG A 587 4.38 -12.52 2.97
CA ARG A 587 5.38 -13.26 3.77
C ARG A 587 6.16 -14.31 2.96
N GLY A 588 5.67 -14.66 1.77
CA GLY A 588 6.28 -15.62 0.86
C GLY A 588 5.82 -15.41 -0.57
N VAL A 589 6.52 -16.04 -1.50
CA VAL A 589 6.20 -16.07 -2.94
C VAL A 589 5.44 -17.34 -3.35
N ASP A 590 5.26 -18.26 -2.41
CA ASP A 590 4.44 -19.46 -2.57
C ASP A 590 2.99 -19.03 -2.38
N GLY A 591 2.19 -19.13 -3.45
CA GLY A 591 0.75 -18.92 -3.41
C GLY A 591 0.05 -19.98 -2.59
#